data_AF-A0A2H9TIT5-F1
#
_entry.id   AF-A0A2H9TIT5-F1
#
_cell.length_a   1.000
_cell.length_b   1.000
_cell.length_c   1.000
_cell.angle_alpha   90.00
_cell.angle_beta   90.00
_cell.angle_gamma   90.00
#
_symmetry.space_group_name_H-M   'P 1'
#
loop_
_entity.id
_entity.type
_entity.pdbx_description
1 polymer ?
#
loop_
_entity_poly.entity_id
_entity_poly.type
_entity_poly.pdbx_seq_one_letter_code
_entity_poly.pdbx_strand_id
1 'polypeptide(L)'
;MEKYHRAVQTVLVLNLVFCALLLQQLFFVAKPEQHGKLKRVKNSGSEGRTEFSNNRPIWNNAAELLGRVNVTELTSGNNMKESLGRNDVTESLGGDDLTESLGGNDVTESLGGNDVTEPSGRNSMQASLGRNDVMESPDGINVTESPDRINVTESPERINVTESSGMINVTESSGRSNVIESTGRSNMTELSGGNDVTGPSDSNDPPMGDIVLKSPQRLRDVVIPFTTGQVSRVFEQFDSWRSFQPCPTVPPKGSLPEGYEFYMANPDVGRNITLTLALSGLDDPGVRKTLLDRFHSLPKATTQCFREVRVVFANLTGSEDSYLSGARNMVEAMMRNDFYLDDPYYVLYIEPDCRPLKRYWLAAMDAMTRPPTADFWIKGSLYRGTSRGVIENEVYARHLNGNAIYRVGDPEFLKFHFDKVVPHPGYRSGYDTDRYQYFADRRDEVLGVRHKFVYSDFIQNMWHYEYSRAQLLAASPYTFITHGGSPKPE
;
A
#
# COMPACT_ATOMS: atom_id res chain seq x y z
N MET A 1 -32.43 -37.23 -9.67
CA MET A 1 -32.02 -35.89 -9.20
C MET A 1 -31.81 -35.86 -7.67
N GLU A 2 -32.83 -36.12 -6.84
CA GLU A 2 -32.68 -36.08 -5.37
C GLU A 2 -31.63 -37.04 -4.77
N LYS A 3 -31.51 -38.27 -5.28
CA LYS A 3 -30.49 -39.23 -4.80
C LYS A 3 -29.06 -38.76 -5.09
N TYR A 4 -28.86 -38.04 -6.20
CA TYR A 4 -27.56 -37.49 -6.59
C TYR A 4 -27.18 -36.30 -5.70
N HIS A 5 -28.18 -35.48 -5.35
CA HIS A 5 -27.95 -34.32 -4.48
C HIS A 5 -27.56 -34.71 -3.06
N ARG A 6 -28.18 -35.78 -2.52
CA ARG A 6 -27.79 -36.33 -1.20
C ARG A 6 -26.40 -36.95 -1.20
N ALA A 7 -25.99 -37.62 -2.29
CA ALA A 7 -24.64 -38.17 -2.40
C ALA A 7 -23.57 -37.08 -2.38
N VAL A 8 -23.79 -35.99 -3.12
CA VAL A 8 -22.87 -34.83 -3.16
C VAL A 8 -22.78 -34.13 -1.80
N GLN A 9 -23.91 -33.94 -1.10
CA GLN A 9 -23.90 -33.35 0.24
C GLN A 9 -23.15 -34.22 1.26
N THR A 10 -23.32 -35.55 1.21
CA THR A 10 -22.60 -36.46 2.11
C THR A 10 -21.08 -36.42 1.88
N VAL A 11 -20.63 -36.34 0.62
CA VAL A 11 -19.20 -36.23 0.29
C VAL A 11 -18.62 -34.88 0.73
N LEU A 12 -19.38 -33.79 0.61
CA LEU A 12 -18.96 -32.47 1.09
C LEU A 12 -18.82 -32.41 2.62
N VAL A 13 -19.77 -33.01 3.34
CA VAL A 13 -19.72 -33.08 4.81
C VAL A 13 -18.55 -33.96 5.28
N LEU A 14 -18.29 -35.08 4.62
CA LEU A 14 -17.14 -35.94 4.93
C LEU A 14 -15.79 -35.23 4.70
N ASN A 15 -15.66 -34.46 3.60
CA ASN A 15 -14.44 -33.67 3.34
C ASN A 15 -14.24 -32.56 4.38
N LEU A 16 -15.30 -31.88 4.82
CA LEU A 16 -15.21 -30.85 5.87
C LEU A 16 -14.80 -31.43 7.23
N VAL A 17 -15.33 -32.61 7.59
CA VAL A 17 -14.95 -33.32 8.82
C VAL A 17 -13.48 -33.79 8.75
N PHE A 18 -13.03 -34.25 7.58
CA PHE A 18 -11.64 -34.66 7.38
C PHE A 18 -10.66 -33.47 7.48
N CYS A 19 -10.99 -32.32 6.89
CA CYS A 19 -10.20 -31.08 7.05
C CYS A 19 -10.16 -30.59 8.51
N ALA A 20 -11.26 -30.67 9.25
CA ALA A 20 -11.30 -30.29 10.67
C ALA A 20 -10.42 -31.20 11.54
N LEU A 21 -10.39 -32.50 11.25
CA LEU A 21 -9.53 -33.46 11.94
C LEU A 21 -8.04 -33.26 11.61
N LEU A 22 -7.71 -32.90 10.36
CA LEU A 22 -6.35 -32.54 9.96
C LEU A 22 -5.86 -31.26 10.66
N LEU A 23 -6.73 -30.25 10.78
CA LEU A 23 -6.45 -29.02 11.52
C LEU A 23 -6.25 -29.28 13.02
N GLN A 24 -7.02 -30.19 13.63
CA GLN A 24 -6.82 -30.58 15.03
C GLN A 24 -5.50 -31.33 15.28
N GLN A 25 -4.98 -32.09 14.31
CA GLN A 25 -3.67 -32.73 14.42
C GLN A 25 -2.50 -31.73 14.29
N LEU A 26 -2.66 -30.68 13.49
CA LEU A 26 -1.64 -29.62 13.35
C LEU A 26 -1.51 -28.75 14.61
N PHE A 27 -2.59 -28.53 15.38
CA PHE A 27 -2.54 -27.73 16.60
C PHE A 27 -1.97 -28.45 17.83
N PHE A 28 -1.79 -29.77 17.80
CA PHE A 28 -1.32 -30.54 18.97
C PHE A 28 0.22 -30.62 19.13
N VAL A 29 1.00 -30.01 18.23
CA VAL A 29 2.48 -30.06 18.25
C VAL A 29 3.12 -28.80 18.88
N ALA A 30 2.38 -27.70 19.08
CA ALA A 30 2.95 -26.48 19.65
C ALA A 30 2.77 -26.41 21.19
N LYS A 31 3.77 -26.85 21.96
CA LYS A 31 3.95 -26.42 23.36
C LYS A 31 4.75 -25.11 23.42
N PRO A 32 4.45 -24.18 24.34
CA PRO A 32 5.22 -22.94 24.47
C PRO A 32 6.51 -23.19 25.25
N GLU A 33 7.68 -22.96 24.62
CA GLU A 33 8.98 -22.99 25.30
C GLU A 33 9.27 -21.67 26.03
N GLN A 34 9.86 -21.80 27.21
CA GLN A 34 10.23 -20.72 28.10
C GLN A 34 11.58 -20.09 27.72
N HIS A 35 11.67 -18.77 27.84
CA HIS A 35 12.90 -18.00 27.63
C HIS A 35 14.02 -18.38 28.61
N GLY A 36 15.06 -19.05 28.10
CA GLY A 36 16.34 -19.26 28.79
C GLY A 36 17.43 -18.30 28.31
N LYS A 37 18.14 -17.66 29.26
CA LYS A 37 19.26 -16.73 29.01
C LYS A 37 20.45 -17.41 28.30
N LEU A 38 20.98 -16.78 27.25
CA LEU A 38 22.19 -17.19 26.52
C LEU A 38 23.45 -17.14 27.41
N LYS A 39 24.25 -18.22 27.38
CA LYS A 39 25.64 -18.26 27.85
C LYS A 39 26.57 -18.29 26.63
N ARG A 40 27.58 -17.42 26.63
CA ARG A 40 28.65 -17.32 25.63
C ARG A 40 29.55 -18.56 25.70
N VAL A 41 29.59 -19.36 24.64
CA VAL A 41 30.55 -20.46 24.48
C VAL A 41 31.72 -19.92 23.65
N LYS A 42 32.90 -19.79 24.26
CA LYS A 42 34.15 -19.61 23.53
C LYS A 42 34.59 -20.98 23.04
N ASN A 43 34.81 -21.16 21.74
CA ASN A 43 35.61 -22.28 21.25
C ASN A 43 36.73 -21.76 20.36
N SER A 44 37.93 -22.22 20.70
CA SER A 44 39.22 -21.92 20.09
C SER A 44 39.42 -22.72 18.80
N GLY A 45 39.79 -22.01 17.73
CA GLY A 45 40.60 -22.45 16.59
C GLY A 45 40.47 -23.89 16.08
N SER A 46 39.64 -24.09 15.05
CA SER A 46 39.87 -25.06 13.97
C SER A 46 38.87 -24.81 12.83
N GLU A 47 39.33 -24.65 11.59
CA GLU A 47 38.50 -24.65 10.39
C GLU A 47 37.73 -25.97 10.29
N GLY A 48 36.41 -25.94 10.46
CA GLY A 48 35.54 -27.11 10.43
C GLY A 48 34.40 -26.95 9.43
N ARG A 49 34.14 -28.00 8.63
CA ARG A 49 32.96 -28.13 7.75
C ARG A 49 31.80 -28.69 8.55
N THR A 50 30.63 -28.05 8.47
CA THR A 50 29.41 -28.46 9.18
C THR A 50 28.31 -28.80 8.18
N GLU A 51 27.87 -30.06 8.13
CA GLU A 51 26.79 -30.55 7.28
C GLU A 51 25.60 -30.99 8.15
N PHE A 52 24.38 -30.56 7.80
CA PHE A 52 23.17 -30.91 8.54
C PHE A 52 22.04 -31.39 7.61
N SER A 53 21.34 -32.44 8.04
CA SER A 53 20.08 -32.93 7.46
C SER A 53 19.10 -33.29 8.60
N ASN A 54 17.82 -32.91 8.42
CA ASN A 54 16.65 -33.15 9.28
C ASN A 54 16.37 -32.21 10.48
N ASN A 55 15.25 -31.46 10.35
CA ASN A 55 14.18 -31.14 11.31
C ASN A 55 14.49 -30.88 12.81
N ARG A 56 15.66 -30.33 13.16
CA ARG A 56 15.89 -29.74 14.49
C ARG A 56 16.14 -28.23 14.38
N PRO A 57 15.29 -27.39 14.98
CA PRO A 57 15.44 -25.95 14.94
C PRO A 57 16.52 -25.56 15.94
N ILE A 58 17.74 -25.41 15.46
CA ILE A 58 18.77 -24.74 16.23
C ILE A 58 19.44 -23.80 15.26
N TRP A 59 18.81 -22.67 14.90
CA TRP A 59 19.44 -21.37 14.61
C TRP A 59 18.38 -20.28 14.43
N ASN A 60 17.40 -20.18 15.33
CA ASN A 60 16.70 -18.90 15.52
C ASN A 60 17.66 -17.97 16.26
N ASN A 61 18.45 -17.18 15.51
CA ASN A 61 19.46 -16.22 16.00
C ASN A 61 20.84 -16.82 16.36
N ALA A 62 21.56 -17.37 15.38
CA ALA A 62 23.00 -17.63 15.52
C ALA A 62 23.78 -16.31 15.46
N ALA A 63 24.62 -16.03 16.47
CA ALA A 63 25.40 -14.79 16.49
C ALA A 63 26.67 -14.87 15.62
N GLU A 64 27.39 -16.00 15.61
CA GLU A 64 28.68 -16.18 14.93
C GLU A 64 28.92 -17.67 14.60
N LEU A 65 29.27 -18.01 13.35
CA LEU A 65 29.73 -19.34 12.93
C LEU A 65 31.08 -19.27 12.18
N LEU A 66 32.03 -20.14 12.56
CA LEU A 66 33.43 -20.12 12.10
C LEU A 66 33.74 -21.12 10.96
N GLY A 67 32.82 -21.41 10.04
CA GLY A 67 33.05 -22.37 8.95
C GLY A 67 31.94 -22.44 7.89
N ARG A 68 32.12 -23.30 6.86
CA ARG A 68 31.10 -23.53 5.81
C ARG A 68 29.84 -24.16 6.42
N VAL A 69 28.68 -23.62 6.06
CA VAL A 69 27.37 -24.10 6.49
C VAL A 69 26.63 -24.65 5.28
N ASN A 70 26.31 -25.94 5.30
CA ASN A 70 25.44 -26.56 4.30
C ASN A 70 24.12 -26.97 4.95
N VAL A 71 23.03 -26.39 4.48
CA VAL A 71 21.66 -26.66 4.91
C VAL A 71 20.91 -27.31 3.75
N THR A 72 20.35 -28.49 3.98
CA THR A 72 19.64 -29.24 2.92
C THR A 72 18.13 -29.03 2.94
N GLU A 73 17.49 -28.94 4.11
CA GLU A 73 16.03 -28.77 4.21
C GLU A 73 15.65 -28.12 5.55
N LEU A 74 14.92 -27.01 5.51
CA LEU A 74 14.38 -26.32 6.70
C LEU A 74 12.89 -26.00 6.57
N THR A 75 12.16 -26.22 7.66
CA THR A 75 10.74 -25.84 7.77
C THR A 75 10.54 -24.39 8.26
N SER A 76 11.62 -23.66 8.51
CA SER A 76 11.64 -22.28 9.00
C SER A 76 12.87 -21.56 8.45
N GLY A 77 12.77 -20.24 8.28
CA GLY A 77 13.85 -19.40 7.76
C GLY A 77 15.16 -19.47 8.56
N ASN A 78 16.27 -19.23 7.88
CA ASN A 78 17.62 -19.23 8.45
C ASN A 78 18.15 -17.80 8.62
N ASN A 79 18.09 -17.27 9.84
CA ASN A 79 18.54 -15.91 10.14
C ASN A 79 19.90 -15.91 10.85
N MET A 80 20.94 -15.50 10.13
CA MET A 80 22.33 -15.48 10.58
C MET A 80 22.87 -14.06 10.63
N LYS A 81 23.52 -13.70 11.75
CA LYS A 81 24.15 -12.38 11.88
C LYS A 81 25.55 -12.32 11.26
N GLU A 82 26.39 -13.32 11.52
CA GLU A 82 27.77 -13.35 11.04
C GLU A 82 28.20 -14.79 10.66
N SER A 83 28.78 -14.96 9.47
CA SER A 83 29.41 -16.22 9.03
C SER A 83 30.78 -15.96 8.42
N LEU A 84 31.80 -16.72 8.83
CA LEU A 84 33.14 -16.65 8.23
C LEU A 84 33.32 -17.60 7.03
N GLY A 85 32.29 -18.38 6.65
CA GLY A 85 32.36 -19.38 5.58
C GLY A 85 31.20 -19.29 4.58
N ARG A 86 31.28 -20.07 3.50
CA ARG A 86 30.20 -20.18 2.49
C ARG A 86 28.93 -20.76 3.13
N ASN A 87 27.77 -20.22 2.77
CA ASN A 87 26.47 -20.73 3.19
C ASN A 87 25.75 -21.29 1.96
N ASP A 88 25.40 -22.57 1.98
CA ASP A 88 24.62 -23.21 0.91
C ASP A 88 23.30 -23.71 1.50
N VAL A 89 22.16 -23.17 1.05
CA VAL A 89 20.81 -23.61 1.43
C VAL A 89 20.13 -24.26 0.24
N THR A 90 19.72 -25.52 0.36
CA THR A 90 19.09 -26.25 -0.75
C THR A 90 17.58 -26.02 -0.79
N GLU A 91 16.87 -26.18 0.34
CA GLU A 91 15.42 -25.96 0.42
C GLU A 91 15.02 -25.29 1.76
N SER A 92 14.26 -24.19 1.70
CA SER A 92 13.70 -23.48 2.87
C SER A 92 12.23 -23.09 2.67
N LEU A 93 11.38 -23.38 3.66
CA LEU A 93 9.97 -22.93 3.68
C LEU A 93 9.80 -21.50 4.24
N GLY A 94 10.86 -20.90 4.80
CA GLY A 94 10.86 -19.53 5.35
C GLY A 94 11.86 -18.62 4.63
N GLY A 95 11.91 -17.34 5.01
CA GLY A 95 12.89 -16.39 4.46
C GLY A 95 14.24 -16.53 5.12
N ASP A 96 15.33 -16.44 4.36
CA ASP A 96 16.69 -16.60 4.87
C ASP A 96 17.41 -15.25 4.90
N ASP A 97 17.65 -14.70 6.10
CA ASP A 97 18.30 -13.40 6.30
C ASP A 97 19.77 -13.57 6.73
N LEU A 98 20.71 -12.91 6.06
CA LEU A 98 22.14 -12.92 6.38
C LEU A 98 22.67 -11.49 6.52
N THR A 99 23.17 -11.11 7.71
CA THR A 99 23.53 -9.70 8.00
C THR A 99 25.01 -9.35 7.85
N GLU A 100 25.93 -10.32 7.72
CA GLU A 100 27.37 -10.11 7.46
C GLU A 100 27.99 -11.49 7.10
N SER A 101 28.78 -11.60 6.03
CA SER A 101 29.43 -12.87 5.66
C SER A 101 30.77 -12.67 4.97
N LEU A 102 31.81 -13.44 5.36
CA LEU A 102 33.09 -13.48 4.61
C LEU A 102 33.06 -14.44 3.41
N GLY A 103 32.01 -15.27 3.28
CA GLY A 103 31.83 -16.22 2.18
C GLY A 103 30.59 -15.91 1.32
N GLY A 104 30.49 -16.57 0.16
CA GLY A 104 29.31 -16.49 -0.71
C GLY A 104 28.07 -17.21 -0.14
N ASN A 105 26.89 -16.82 -0.61
CA ASN A 105 25.61 -17.42 -0.24
C ASN A 105 24.90 -18.01 -1.46
N ASP A 106 24.65 -19.33 -1.46
CA ASP A 106 23.91 -20.01 -2.52
C ASP A 106 22.59 -20.57 -1.98
N VAL A 107 21.47 -20.11 -2.54
CA VAL A 107 20.12 -20.60 -2.23
C VAL A 107 19.53 -21.28 -3.46
N THR A 108 19.21 -22.57 -3.36
CA THR A 108 18.65 -23.32 -4.49
C THR A 108 17.13 -23.11 -4.58
N GLU A 109 16.38 -23.34 -3.50
CA GLU A 109 14.93 -23.14 -3.44
C GLU A 109 14.47 -22.51 -2.11
N SER A 110 13.70 -21.41 -2.19
CA SER A 110 13.07 -20.79 -1.01
C SER A 110 11.63 -20.34 -1.29
N LEU A 111 10.71 -20.62 -0.36
CA LEU A 111 9.33 -20.10 -0.42
C LEU A 111 9.20 -18.71 0.25
N GLY A 112 10.19 -18.30 1.04
CA GLY A 112 10.25 -16.99 1.69
C GLY A 112 11.06 -15.96 0.91
N GLY A 113 11.12 -14.73 1.42
CA GLY A 113 12.03 -13.70 0.90
C GLY A 113 13.41 -13.81 1.55
N ASN A 114 14.48 -13.47 0.84
CA ASN A 114 15.84 -13.61 1.32
C ASN A 114 16.57 -12.26 1.30
N ASP A 115 17.02 -11.81 2.48
CA ASP A 115 17.74 -10.56 2.63
C ASP A 115 19.22 -10.81 2.94
N VAL A 116 20.12 -10.29 2.10
CA VAL A 116 21.57 -10.44 2.27
C VAL A 116 22.21 -9.06 2.39
N THR A 117 22.81 -8.77 3.55
CA THR A 117 23.46 -7.50 3.87
C THR A 117 24.96 -7.73 4.09
N GLU A 118 25.82 -6.91 3.47
CA GLU A 118 27.28 -6.96 3.58
C GLU A 118 27.97 -8.34 3.36
N PRO A 119 27.62 -9.13 2.33
CA PRO A 119 28.40 -10.31 1.95
C PRO A 119 29.76 -9.89 1.36
N SER A 120 30.82 -10.67 1.63
CA SER A 120 32.16 -10.47 1.07
C SER A 120 32.43 -11.34 -0.16
N GLY A 121 31.47 -12.20 -0.55
CA GLY A 121 31.61 -13.17 -1.64
C GLY A 121 30.37 -13.22 -2.55
N ARG A 122 30.43 -14.05 -3.59
CA ARG A 122 29.34 -14.20 -4.60
C ARG A 122 28.04 -14.73 -4.01
N ASN A 123 26.93 -14.18 -4.48
CA ASN A 123 25.59 -14.64 -4.10
C ASN A 123 24.85 -15.20 -5.32
N SER A 124 24.33 -16.43 -5.20
CA SER A 124 23.57 -17.09 -6.25
C SER A 124 22.22 -17.57 -5.71
N MET A 125 21.15 -17.24 -6.43
CA MET A 125 19.81 -17.78 -6.16
C MET A 125 19.22 -18.44 -7.39
N GLN A 126 18.80 -19.69 -7.24
CA GLN A 126 18.24 -20.46 -8.34
C GLN A 126 16.73 -20.28 -8.45
N ALA A 127 15.97 -20.47 -7.36
CA ALA A 127 14.53 -20.24 -7.33
C ALA A 127 14.05 -19.68 -5.98
N SER A 128 13.27 -18.60 -6.01
CA SER A 128 12.64 -18.03 -4.82
C SER A 128 11.21 -17.58 -5.12
N LEU A 129 10.25 -17.84 -4.23
CA LEU A 129 8.87 -17.31 -4.38
C LEU A 129 8.61 -16.01 -3.61
N GLY A 130 9.56 -15.54 -2.80
CA GLY A 130 9.45 -14.28 -2.04
C GLY A 130 10.32 -13.15 -2.59
N ARG A 131 10.35 -12.01 -1.87
CA ARG A 131 11.17 -10.83 -2.21
C ARG A 131 12.64 -11.07 -1.87
N ASN A 132 13.56 -10.55 -2.67
CA ASN A 132 14.99 -10.70 -2.44
C ASN A 132 15.67 -9.34 -2.39
N ASP A 133 16.27 -8.98 -1.26
CA ASP A 133 17.01 -7.73 -1.10
C ASP A 133 18.50 -8.03 -0.86
N VAL A 134 19.39 -7.45 -1.67
CA VAL A 134 20.85 -7.54 -1.51
C VAL A 134 21.45 -6.14 -1.30
N MET A 135 22.05 -5.91 -0.14
CA MET A 135 22.69 -4.66 0.24
C MET A 135 24.22 -4.89 0.28
N GLU A 136 24.94 -4.33 -0.70
CA GLU A 136 26.40 -4.36 -0.87
C GLU A 136 27.04 -5.74 -1.13
N SER A 137 27.22 -6.13 -2.40
CA SER A 137 27.88 -7.41 -2.77
C SER A 137 29.11 -7.19 -3.67
N PRO A 138 30.36 -7.38 -3.19
CA PRO A 138 31.58 -7.05 -3.92
C PRO A 138 31.87 -7.96 -5.14
N ASP A 139 31.40 -9.21 -5.15
CA ASP A 139 31.83 -10.21 -6.16
C ASP A 139 30.74 -10.60 -7.19
N GLY A 140 29.60 -9.90 -7.22
CA GLY A 140 28.51 -10.07 -8.19
C GLY A 140 27.33 -10.95 -7.72
N ILE A 141 26.18 -10.81 -8.40
CA ILE A 141 24.88 -11.40 -8.05
C ILE A 141 24.29 -12.17 -9.23
N ASN A 142 23.81 -13.39 -9.00
CA ASN A 142 23.11 -14.18 -10.02
C ASN A 142 21.75 -14.68 -9.52
N VAL A 143 20.68 -14.37 -10.26
CA VAL A 143 19.32 -14.84 -9.97
C VAL A 143 18.78 -15.57 -11.20
N THR A 144 18.35 -16.82 -11.05
CA THR A 144 17.87 -17.63 -12.19
C THR A 144 16.37 -17.46 -12.39
N GLU A 145 15.53 -17.66 -11.36
CA GLU A 145 14.08 -17.49 -11.43
C GLU A 145 13.51 -16.79 -10.18
N SER A 146 12.75 -15.71 -10.38
CA SER A 146 11.98 -15.05 -9.29
C SER A 146 10.66 -14.46 -9.80
N PRO A 147 9.50 -14.89 -9.28
CA PRO A 147 8.21 -14.32 -9.62
C PRO A 147 7.90 -13.01 -8.88
N ASP A 148 8.70 -12.65 -7.87
CA ASP A 148 8.53 -11.49 -7.00
C ASP A 148 9.73 -10.51 -7.11
N ARG A 149 9.77 -9.48 -6.26
CA ARG A 149 10.72 -8.34 -6.36
C ARG A 149 12.18 -8.71 -6.06
N ILE A 150 13.12 -8.13 -6.80
CA ILE A 150 14.56 -8.16 -6.57
C ILE A 150 15.06 -6.73 -6.37
N ASN A 151 15.66 -6.39 -5.23
CA ASN A 151 16.37 -5.11 -5.03
C ASN A 151 17.86 -5.34 -4.80
N VAL A 152 18.69 -4.57 -5.49
CA VAL A 152 20.14 -4.50 -5.29
C VAL A 152 20.51 -3.05 -5.02
N THR A 153 21.11 -2.78 -3.85
CA THR A 153 21.50 -1.41 -3.49
C THR A 153 22.85 -1.05 -4.12
N GLU A 154 23.88 -1.89 -3.95
CA GLU A 154 25.24 -1.65 -4.44
C GLU A 154 25.93 -2.94 -4.88
N SER A 155 26.52 -2.95 -6.09
CA SER A 155 27.38 -4.05 -6.57
C SER A 155 28.49 -3.52 -7.50
N PRO A 156 29.78 -3.70 -7.17
CA PRO A 156 30.87 -3.30 -8.04
C PRO A 156 31.14 -4.28 -9.20
N GLU A 157 30.60 -5.51 -9.14
CA GLU A 157 30.71 -6.53 -10.18
C GLU A 157 29.35 -6.84 -10.86
N ARG A 158 29.30 -7.91 -11.67
CA ARG A 158 28.18 -8.24 -12.58
C ARG A 158 26.91 -8.64 -11.85
N ILE A 159 25.77 -8.20 -12.37
CA ILE A 159 24.43 -8.64 -11.97
C ILE A 159 23.81 -9.40 -13.14
N ASN A 160 23.42 -10.66 -12.95
CA ASN A 160 22.73 -11.46 -13.95
C ASN A 160 21.36 -11.90 -13.41
N VAL A 161 20.29 -11.59 -14.15
CA VAL A 161 18.94 -12.12 -13.89
C VAL A 161 18.47 -12.86 -15.14
N THR A 162 18.17 -14.14 -15.03
CA THR A 162 17.80 -14.97 -16.18
C THR A 162 16.31 -14.87 -16.49
N GLU A 163 15.44 -15.13 -15.52
CA GLU A 163 13.97 -15.05 -15.65
C GLU A 163 13.33 -14.34 -14.44
N SER A 164 12.51 -13.32 -14.69
CA SER A 164 11.72 -12.66 -13.64
C SER A 164 10.36 -12.16 -14.12
N SER A 165 9.33 -12.31 -13.28
CA SER A 165 8.01 -11.67 -13.49
C SER A 165 7.69 -10.57 -12.48
N GLY A 166 8.58 -10.33 -11.52
CA GLY A 166 8.49 -9.24 -10.52
C GLY A 166 9.30 -7.99 -10.90
N MET A 167 9.35 -7.00 -10.00
CA MET A 167 10.15 -5.78 -10.22
C MET A 167 11.62 -6.00 -9.89
N ILE A 168 12.53 -5.47 -10.73
CA ILE A 168 13.98 -5.48 -10.50
C ILE A 168 14.44 -4.03 -10.27
N ASN A 169 14.98 -3.71 -9.09
CA ASN A 169 15.60 -2.41 -8.82
C ASN A 169 17.10 -2.57 -8.57
N VAL A 170 17.93 -1.78 -9.25
CA VAL A 170 19.36 -1.64 -8.98
C VAL A 170 19.67 -0.17 -8.70
N THR A 171 20.20 0.16 -7.52
CA THR A 171 20.40 1.56 -7.09
C THR A 171 21.76 2.10 -7.50
N GLU A 172 22.83 1.32 -7.37
CA GLU A 172 24.18 1.65 -7.83
C GLU A 172 24.93 0.39 -8.31
N SER A 173 25.54 0.43 -9.50
CA SER A 173 26.50 -0.62 -9.89
C SER A 173 27.58 -0.14 -10.85
N SER A 174 28.80 -0.67 -10.68
CA SER A 174 29.93 -0.39 -11.58
C SER A 174 30.27 -1.55 -12.53
N GLY A 175 29.67 -2.73 -12.33
CA GLY A 175 29.74 -3.88 -13.22
C GLY A 175 28.68 -3.87 -14.34
N ARG A 176 28.66 -4.93 -15.18
CA ARG A 176 27.61 -5.11 -16.21
C ARG A 176 26.37 -5.73 -15.60
N SER A 177 25.20 -5.20 -15.95
CA SER A 177 23.88 -5.75 -15.59
C SER A 177 23.20 -6.37 -16.80
N ASN A 178 22.95 -7.68 -16.74
CA ASN A 178 22.28 -8.44 -17.80
C ASN A 178 20.95 -8.99 -17.30
N VAL A 179 19.85 -8.70 -17.99
CA VAL A 179 18.53 -9.27 -17.74
C VAL A 179 18.04 -9.95 -19.02
N ILE A 180 17.86 -11.27 -18.99
CA ILE A 180 17.66 -12.08 -20.21
C ILE A 180 16.18 -12.26 -20.57
N GLU A 181 15.30 -12.50 -19.59
CA GLU A 181 13.84 -12.57 -19.78
C GLU A 181 13.11 -11.93 -18.58
N SER A 182 12.48 -10.77 -18.79
CA SER A 182 11.67 -10.10 -17.77
C SER A 182 10.28 -9.72 -18.29
N THR A 183 9.24 -10.00 -17.52
CA THR A 183 7.87 -9.50 -17.75
C THR A 183 7.45 -8.39 -16.76
N GLY A 184 8.28 -8.11 -15.76
CA GLY A 184 8.09 -7.04 -14.77
C GLY A 184 8.90 -5.77 -15.06
N ARG A 185 8.71 -4.73 -14.23
CA ARG A 185 9.38 -3.42 -14.41
C ARG A 185 10.81 -3.44 -13.86
N SER A 186 11.79 -3.04 -14.67
CA SER A 186 13.19 -2.90 -14.25
C SER A 186 13.56 -1.42 -14.12
N ASN A 187 13.98 -0.97 -12.93
CA ASN A 187 14.53 0.37 -12.72
C ASN A 187 16.00 0.25 -12.32
N MET A 188 16.89 0.95 -13.03
CA MET A 188 18.30 1.02 -12.68
C MET A 188 18.75 2.47 -12.58
N THR A 189 19.37 2.84 -11.47
CA THR A 189 19.88 4.18 -11.16
C THR A 189 21.40 4.11 -11.04
N GLU A 190 22.12 5.20 -11.34
CA GLU A 190 23.59 5.34 -11.15
C GLU A 190 24.47 4.15 -11.59
N LEU A 191 24.48 3.88 -12.91
CA LEU A 191 25.28 2.79 -13.49
C LEU A 191 26.51 3.30 -14.24
N SER A 192 27.66 2.68 -13.98
CA SER A 192 28.92 2.98 -14.70
C SER A 192 29.29 1.92 -15.76
N GLY A 193 28.70 0.72 -15.68
CA GLY A 193 28.88 -0.38 -16.64
C GLY A 193 27.74 -0.48 -17.65
N GLY A 194 27.99 -1.10 -18.81
CA GLY A 194 26.98 -1.27 -19.87
C GLY A 194 25.85 -2.24 -19.49
N ASN A 195 24.63 -1.93 -19.97
CA ASN A 195 23.43 -2.72 -19.75
C ASN A 195 22.98 -3.43 -21.02
N ASP A 196 22.57 -4.69 -20.89
CA ASP A 196 21.90 -5.43 -21.94
C ASP A 196 20.62 -6.05 -21.37
N VAL A 197 19.47 -5.53 -21.80
CA VAL A 197 18.14 -6.04 -21.45
C VAL A 197 17.55 -6.59 -22.73
N THR A 198 17.53 -7.91 -22.86
CA THR A 198 16.85 -8.57 -23.97
C THR A 198 15.46 -8.96 -23.53
N GLY A 199 14.44 -8.57 -24.30
CA GLY A 199 13.04 -8.92 -24.05
C GLY A 199 12.25 -8.66 -25.33
N PRO A 200 11.11 -9.33 -25.54
CA PRO A 200 10.36 -9.19 -26.77
C PRO A 200 9.94 -7.73 -26.95
N SER A 201 10.47 -7.11 -28.00
CA SER A 201 10.13 -5.76 -28.44
C SER A 201 8.74 -5.77 -29.07
N ASP A 202 7.75 -5.25 -28.35
CA ASP A 202 6.52 -4.76 -28.98
C ASP A 202 6.04 -3.47 -28.32
N SER A 203 5.68 -2.53 -29.18
CA SER A 203 5.27 -1.17 -28.92
C SER A 203 3.85 -1.05 -28.32
N ASN A 204 3.71 -0.08 -27.40
CA ASN A 204 2.51 0.62 -26.90
C ASN A 204 1.85 0.09 -25.61
N ASP A 205 2.02 0.91 -24.57
CA ASP A 205 1.37 1.04 -23.25
C ASP A 205 1.48 -0.11 -22.22
N PRO A 206 1.92 0.18 -20.98
CA PRO A 206 2.19 -0.84 -19.96
C PRO A 206 0.88 -1.41 -19.36
N PRO A 207 0.85 -2.71 -19.01
CA PRO A 207 -0.27 -3.30 -18.28
C PRO A 207 -0.31 -2.77 -16.83
N MET A 208 -1.50 -2.37 -16.38
CA MET A 208 -1.74 -2.03 -14.97
C MET A 208 -1.40 -3.20 -14.07
N GLY A 209 -0.64 -2.96 -13.00
CA GLY A 209 -0.40 -3.96 -11.96
C GLY A 209 -1.74 -4.38 -11.33
N ASP A 210 -2.03 -5.67 -11.35
CA ASP A 210 -3.22 -6.23 -10.72
C ASP A 210 -3.18 -5.98 -9.20
N ILE A 211 -4.01 -5.05 -8.71
CA ILE A 211 -4.26 -4.91 -7.28
C ILE A 211 -5.20 -6.04 -6.86
N VAL A 212 -4.64 -7.14 -6.37
CA VAL A 212 -5.42 -8.23 -5.77
C VAL A 212 -5.93 -7.78 -4.39
N LEU A 213 -7.23 -7.51 -4.28
CA LEU A 213 -7.90 -7.18 -3.01
C LEU A 213 -7.80 -8.36 -2.03
N LYS A 214 -7.01 -8.22 -0.97
CA LYS A 214 -6.91 -9.24 0.10
C LYS A 214 -7.79 -8.90 1.31
N SER A 215 -8.08 -7.61 1.52
CA SER A 215 -8.82 -7.10 2.68
C SER A 215 -10.34 -7.02 2.48
N PRO A 216 -11.12 -7.06 3.57
CA PRO A 216 -12.56 -6.83 3.53
C PRO A 216 -12.90 -5.42 3.00
N GLN A 217 -14.13 -5.23 2.53
CA GLN A 217 -14.65 -3.95 2.07
C GLN A 217 -14.65 -2.90 3.22
N ARG A 218 -13.74 -1.93 3.16
CA ARG A 218 -13.61 -0.83 4.14
C ARG A 218 -12.67 0.29 3.66
N LEU A 219 -12.64 1.39 4.40
CA LEU A 219 -11.65 2.44 4.24
C LEU A 219 -10.28 1.94 4.75
N ARG A 220 -9.24 2.17 3.95
CA ARG A 220 -7.85 1.72 4.20
C ARG A 220 -6.88 2.89 4.31
N ASP A 221 -7.10 3.93 3.52
CA ASP A 221 -6.22 5.09 3.48
C ASP A 221 -6.99 6.41 3.49
N VAL A 222 -6.35 7.42 4.09
CA VAL A 222 -6.63 8.83 3.83
C VAL A 222 -5.42 9.39 3.09
N VAL A 223 -5.65 9.95 1.90
CA VAL A 223 -4.62 10.63 1.12
C VAL A 223 -4.91 12.12 1.13
N ILE A 224 -3.93 12.91 1.58
CA ILE A 224 -3.97 14.37 1.56
C ILE A 224 -2.95 14.85 0.53
N PRO A 225 -3.37 15.21 -0.70
CA PRO A 225 -2.49 15.77 -1.72
C PRO A 225 -2.22 17.25 -1.46
N PHE A 226 -0.99 17.73 -1.63
CA PHE A 226 -0.70 19.16 -1.52
C PHE A 226 0.63 19.54 -2.18
N THR A 227 0.76 20.82 -2.51
CA THR A 227 2.05 21.40 -2.93
C THR A 227 2.84 21.88 -1.72
N THR A 228 4.15 22.10 -1.87
CA THR A 228 5.00 22.64 -0.79
C THR A 228 4.47 23.96 -0.23
N GLY A 229 3.82 24.79 -1.06
CA GLY A 229 3.19 26.05 -0.64
C GLY A 229 1.96 25.89 0.26
N GLN A 230 1.42 24.67 0.39
CA GLN A 230 0.22 24.37 1.17
C GLN A 230 0.51 23.65 2.49
N VAL A 231 1.79 23.47 2.87
CA VAL A 231 2.19 22.85 4.15
C VAL A 231 1.50 23.51 5.35
N SER A 232 1.39 24.83 5.36
CA SER A 232 0.68 25.56 6.43
C SER A 232 -0.80 25.18 6.54
N ARG A 233 -1.48 24.92 5.42
CA ARG A 233 -2.88 24.48 5.41
C ARG A 233 -3.03 23.07 5.97
N VAL A 234 -2.08 22.18 5.70
CA VAL A 234 -2.05 20.85 6.34
C VAL A 234 -1.94 21.00 7.87
N PHE A 235 -1.14 21.97 8.35
CA PHE A 235 -1.03 22.23 9.79
C PHE A 235 -2.32 22.80 10.39
N GLU A 236 -2.99 23.71 9.69
CA GLU A 236 -4.32 24.21 10.10
C GLU A 236 -5.35 23.08 10.16
N GLN A 237 -5.31 22.16 9.20
CA GLN A 237 -6.16 20.97 9.19
C GLN A 237 -5.86 20.07 10.41
N PHE A 238 -4.59 19.81 10.71
CA PHE A 238 -4.18 19.07 11.91
C PHE A 238 -4.62 19.75 13.21
N ASP A 239 -4.54 21.08 13.30
CA ASP A 239 -5.02 21.81 14.47
C ASP A 239 -6.53 21.69 14.63
N SER A 240 -7.29 21.69 13.54
CA SER A 240 -8.74 21.47 13.59
C SER A 240 -9.11 20.12 14.23
N TRP A 241 -8.26 19.09 14.06
CA TRP A 241 -8.48 17.75 14.62
C TRP A 241 -8.38 17.70 16.15
N ARG A 242 -7.85 18.75 16.80
CA ARG A 242 -7.88 18.90 18.27
C ARG A 242 -9.31 19.10 18.77
N SER A 243 -10.12 19.86 18.03
CA SER A 243 -11.54 20.12 18.34
C SER A 243 -12.47 19.10 17.69
N PHE A 244 -12.08 18.57 16.54
CA PHE A 244 -12.81 17.61 15.71
C PHE A 244 -12.05 16.29 15.58
N GLN A 245 -11.95 15.58 16.69
CA GLN A 245 -11.21 14.32 16.78
C GLN A 245 -11.60 13.34 15.66
N PRO A 246 -10.66 12.71 14.91
CA PRO A 246 -11.00 11.85 13.77
C PRO A 246 -11.78 10.57 14.12
N CYS A 247 -11.45 9.94 15.25
CA CYS A 247 -12.06 8.69 15.72
C CYS A 247 -12.29 8.74 17.24
N PRO A 248 -13.18 7.92 17.81
CA PRO A 248 -13.37 7.85 19.26
C PRO A 248 -12.19 7.13 19.95
N THR A 249 -11.72 7.67 21.10
CA THR A 249 -10.62 7.08 21.89
C THR A 249 -10.98 5.71 22.46
N VAL A 250 -12.22 5.56 22.92
CA VAL A 250 -12.80 4.33 23.46
C VAL A 250 -14.07 4.06 22.65
N PRO A 251 -14.34 2.80 22.23
CA PRO A 251 -15.64 2.45 21.68
C PRO A 251 -16.73 2.96 22.63
N PRO A 252 -17.72 3.72 22.16
CA PRO A 252 -18.67 4.35 23.06
C PRO A 252 -19.38 3.29 23.91
N LYS A 253 -19.42 3.48 25.23
CA LYS A 253 -20.20 2.65 26.15
C LYS A 253 -21.54 3.34 26.43
N GLY A 254 -22.66 2.72 26.08
CA GLY A 254 -24.02 3.20 26.37
C GLY A 254 -24.89 3.36 25.12
N SER A 255 -26.08 3.96 25.29
CA SER A 255 -26.96 4.36 24.19
C SER A 255 -26.31 5.51 23.43
N LEU A 256 -25.91 5.25 22.20
CA LEU A 256 -25.38 6.26 21.30
C LEU A 256 -26.52 7.09 20.67
N PRO A 257 -26.26 8.32 20.20
CA PRO A 257 -27.20 9.04 19.35
C PRO A 257 -27.54 8.20 18.11
N GLU A 258 -28.78 8.30 17.64
CA GLU A 258 -29.27 7.63 16.42
C GLU A 258 -28.29 7.81 15.25
N GLY A 259 -27.89 6.70 14.60
CA GLY A 259 -26.91 6.68 13.51
C GLY A 259 -25.48 6.27 13.89
N TYR A 260 -25.23 5.98 15.17
CA TYR A 260 -23.93 5.50 15.68
C TYR A 260 -23.96 4.03 16.15
N GLU A 261 -25.08 3.32 15.96
CA GLU A 261 -25.24 1.89 16.29
C GLU A 261 -24.21 1.01 15.54
N PHE A 262 -23.78 1.46 14.36
CA PHE A 262 -22.74 0.81 13.55
C PHE A 262 -21.42 0.61 14.31
N TYR A 263 -21.07 1.53 15.20
CA TYR A 263 -19.83 1.49 15.99
C TYR A 263 -19.85 0.41 17.08
N MET A 264 -21.04 0.02 17.56
CA MET A 264 -21.19 -1.06 18.53
C MET A 264 -21.00 -2.43 17.88
N ALA A 265 -21.40 -2.57 16.61
CA ALA A 265 -21.22 -3.79 15.83
C ALA A 265 -19.78 -3.95 15.29
N ASN A 266 -19.02 -2.85 15.18
CA ASN A 266 -17.69 -2.84 14.58
C ASN A 266 -16.72 -1.97 15.42
N PRO A 267 -15.99 -2.54 16.40
CA PRO A 267 -15.13 -1.78 17.30
C PRO A 267 -13.86 -1.21 16.63
N ASP A 268 -13.52 -1.68 15.43
CA ASP A 268 -12.36 -1.25 14.65
C ASP A 268 -12.65 -0.10 13.66
N VAL A 269 -13.87 0.45 13.69
CA VAL A 269 -14.29 1.52 12.77
C VAL A 269 -13.49 2.80 13.00
N GLY A 270 -12.95 3.34 11.91
CA GLY A 270 -12.08 4.50 11.95
C GLY A 270 -10.73 4.23 12.60
N ARG A 271 -10.30 2.96 12.68
CA ARG A 271 -8.97 2.51 13.13
C ARG A 271 -8.33 1.68 12.03
N ASN A 272 -7.03 1.40 12.15
CA ASN A 272 -6.31 0.63 11.14
C ASN A 272 -6.36 1.26 9.73
N ILE A 273 -6.27 2.58 9.67
CA ILE A 273 -6.26 3.39 8.44
C ILE A 273 -4.92 4.11 8.36
N THR A 274 -4.27 4.10 7.21
CA THR A 274 -3.02 4.84 6.99
C THR A 274 -3.31 6.28 6.55
N LEU A 275 -2.61 7.25 7.13
CA LEU A 275 -2.59 8.63 6.67
C LEU A 275 -1.40 8.84 5.75
N THR A 276 -1.66 9.09 4.46
CA THR A 276 -0.65 9.39 3.45
C THR A 276 -0.69 10.88 3.12
N LEU A 277 0.38 11.59 3.50
CA LEU A 277 0.61 12.99 3.12
C LEU A 277 1.36 13.00 1.79
N ALA A 278 0.68 13.31 0.69
CA ALA A 278 1.22 13.22 -0.65
C ALA A 278 1.64 14.61 -1.15
N LEU A 279 2.94 14.83 -1.32
CA LEU A 279 3.49 16.08 -1.83
C LEU A 279 3.68 15.98 -3.34
N SER A 280 3.33 17.05 -4.04
CA SER A 280 3.51 17.10 -5.49
C SER A 280 4.98 17.16 -5.93
N GLY A 281 5.82 17.88 -5.17
CA GLY A 281 7.21 18.14 -5.53
C GLY A 281 8.17 16.97 -5.33
N LEU A 282 9.46 17.28 -5.47
CA LEU A 282 10.58 16.36 -5.26
C LEU A 282 10.73 15.97 -3.79
N ASP A 283 11.34 14.81 -3.54
CA ASP A 283 11.67 14.36 -2.19
C ASP A 283 12.49 15.40 -1.42
N ASP A 284 11.95 15.81 -0.27
CA ASP A 284 12.56 16.74 0.65
C ASP A 284 12.51 16.16 2.07
N PRO A 285 13.64 15.62 2.58
CA PRO A 285 13.73 15.05 3.92
C PRO A 285 13.37 16.04 5.03
N GLY A 286 13.64 17.35 4.84
CA GLY A 286 13.34 18.40 5.80
C GLY A 286 11.85 18.66 5.92
N VAL A 287 11.15 18.74 4.79
CA VAL A 287 9.68 18.87 4.76
C VAL A 287 9.03 17.60 5.31
N ARG A 288 9.51 16.42 4.91
CA ARG A 288 9.06 15.12 5.46
C ARG A 288 9.12 15.11 6.98
N LYS A 289 10.29 15.42 7.55
CA LYS A 289 10.49 15.48 8.99
C LYS A 289 9.55 16.48 9.64
N THR A 290 9.39 17.67 9.07
CA THR A 290 8.53 18.73 9.61
C THR A 290 7.06 18.28 9.68
N LEU A 291 6.55 17.62 8.64
CA LEU A 291 5.17 17.10 8.60
C LEU A 291 4.95 16.02 9.64
N LEU A 292 5.87 15.05 9.75
CA LEU A 292 5.79 13.97 10.73
C LEU A 292 5.88 14.49 12.16
N ASP A 293 6.85 15.37 12.45
CA ASP A 293 7.00 16.02 13.76
C ASP A 293 5.71 16.77 14.14
N ARG A 294 5.13 17.49 13.18
CA ARG A 294 3.89 18.22 13.41
C ARG A 294 2.72 17.28 13.70
N PHE A 295 2.56 16.19 12.95
CA PHE A 295 1.53 15.19 13.24
C PHE A 295 1.73 14.54 14.61
N HIS A 296 2.97 14.15 14.95
CA HIS A 296 3.28 13.53 16.25
C HIS A 296 3.13 14.50 17.44
N SER A 297 3.12 15.81 17.20
CA SER A 297 2.78 16.84 18.20
C SER A 297 1.27 16.93 18.54
N LEU A 298 0.42 16.23 17.81
CA LEU A 298 -1.02 16.15 18.10
C LEU A 298 -1.28 15.28 19.34
N PRO A 299 -2.45 15.44 20.00
CA PRO A 299 -2.82 14.60 21.12
C PRO A 299 -2.79 13.11 20.74
N LYS A 300 -2.37 12.22 21.66
CA LYS A 300 -2.39 10.76 21.44
C LYS A 300 -3.75 10.24 20.99
N ALA A 301 -4.82 10.85 21.50
CA ALA A 301 -6.20 10.59 21.12
C ALA A 301 -6.48 10.79 19.61
N THR A 302 -5.70 11.63 18.94
CA THR A 302 -5.78 11.90 17.50
C THR A 302 -4.81 11.00 16.72
N THR A 303 -3.55 10.91 17.16
CA THR A 303 -2.53 10.14 16.41
C THR A 303 -2.83 8.64 16.38
N GLN A 304 -3.43 8.09 17.45
CA GLN A 304 -3.84 6.69 17.53
C GLN A 304 -5.03 6.31 16.65
N CYS A 305 -5.68 7.27 15.98
CA CYS A 305 -6.72 6.97 14.99
C CYS A 305 -6.16 6.34 13.72
N PHE A 306 -4.88 6.62 13.42
CA PHE A 306 -4.20 6.12 12.24
C PHE A 306 -3.27 4.97 12.62
N ARG A 307 -3.23 3.92 11.80
CA ARG A 307 -2.26 2.82 11.91
C ARG A 307 -0.84 3.37 11.79
N GLU A 308 -0.69 4.25 10.81
CA GLU A 308 0.57 4.80 10.35
C GLU A 308 0.30 6.18 9.74
N VAL A 309 1.27 7.08 9.87
CA VAL A 309 1.37 8.28 9.06
C VAL A 309 2.63 8.19 8.21
N ARG A 310 2.53 8.55 6.93
CA ARG A 310 3.67 8.57 6.02
C ARG A 310 3.60 9.76 5.09
N VAL A 311 4.75 10.10 4.54
CA VAL A 311 4.93 11.18 3.57
C VAL A 311 5.46 10.58 2.28
N VAL A 312 4.80 10.87 1.17
CA VAL A 312 5.18 10.40 -0.17
C VAL A 312 5.31 11.60 -1.10
N PHE A 313 6.11 11.44 -2.15
CA PHE A 313 6.41 12.48 -3.11
C PHE A 313 6.07 12.00 -4.52
N ALA A 314 5.35 12.81 -5.28
CA ALA A 314 5.01 12.51 -6.67
C ALA A 314 6.11 12.93 -7.65
N ASN A 315 7.12 13.67 -7.19
CA ASN A 315 8.26 14.13 -7.98
C ASN A 315 7.86 14.92 -9.25
N LEU A 316 6.76 15.68 -9.18
CA LEU A 316 6.29 16.52 -10.26
C LEU A 316 7.19 17.76 -10.40
N THR A 317 7.50 18.15 -11.63
CA THR A 317 8.34 19.32 -11.91
C THR A 317 7.73 20.26 -12.95
N GLY A 318 8.07 21.55 -12.88
CA GLY A 318 7.68 22.54 -13.89
C GLY A 318 6.17 22.59 -14.15
N SER A 319 5.77 22.33 -15.39
CA SER A 319 4.36 22.34 -15.82
C SER A 319 3.51 21.19 -15.28
N GLU A 320 4.15 20.12 -14.82
CA GLU A 320 3.46 18.96 -14.22
C GLU A 320 2.85 19.31 -12.87
N ASP A 321 3.42 20.28 -12.15
CA ASP A 321 2.96 20.76 -10.83
C ASP A 321 2.17 22.08 -10.93
N SER A 322 1.34 22.22 -11.97
CA SER A 322 0.41 23.35 -12.08
C SER A 322 -0.92 23.04 -11.38
N TYR A 323 -1.77 24.04 -11.14
CA TYR A 323 -3.05 23.82 -10.42
C TYR A 323 -3.92 22.73 -11.04
N LEU A 324 -4.07 22.70 -12.38
CA LEU A 324 -4.89 21.70 -13.06
C LEU A 324 -4.14 20.39 -13.31
N SER A 325 -2.89 20.47 -13.80
CA SER A 325 -2.11 19.28 -14.12
C SER A 325 -1.62 18.57 -12.87
N GLY A 326 -1.16 19.32 -11.86
CA GLY A 326 -0.65 18.79 -10.59
C GLY A 326 -1.73 18.07 -9.80
N ALA A 327 -2.89 18.69 -9.59
CA ALA A 327 -4.00 18.03 -8.89
C ALA A 327 -4.44 16.73 -9.57
N ARG A 328 -4.42 16.72 -10.90
CA ARG A 328 -4.69 15.51 -11.69
C ARG A 328 -3.60 14.45 -11.55
N ASN A 329 -2.34 14.84 -11.75
CA ASN A 329 -1.21 13.95 -11.65
C ASN A 329 -1.16 13.29 -10.26
N MET A 330 -1.49 14.03 -9.20
CA MET A 330 -1.56 13.51 -7.84
C MET A 330 -2.67 12.47 -7.64
N VAL A 331 -3.90 12.71 -8.13
CA VAL A 331 -4.99 11.74 -7.98
C VAL A 331 -4.74 10.50 -8.85
N GLU A 332 -4.18 10.67 -10.04
CA GLU A 332 -3.86 9.55 -10.91
C GLU A 332 -2.67 8.75 -10.40
N ALA A 333 -1.67 9.40 -9.77
CA ALA A 333 -0.58 8.72 -9.07
C ALA A 333 -1.11 7.85 -7.91
N MET A 334 -2.08 8.35 -7.14
CA MET A 334 -2.79 7.53 -6.15
C MET A 334 -3.51 6.34 -6.81
N MET A 335 -4.22 6.56 -7.91
CA MET A 335 -4.99 5.51 -8.59
C MET A 335 -4.10 4.45 -9.25
N ARG A 336 -2.93 4.83 -9.77
CA ARG A 336 -1.88 3.90 -10.27
C ARG A 336 -1.09 3.23 -9.15
N ASN A 337 -1.35 3.62 -7.90
CA ASN A 337 -0.62 3.20 -6.71
C ASN A 337 0.87 3.58 -6.70
N ASP A 338 1.23 4.69 -7.35
CA ASP A 338 2.59 5.26 -7.34
C ASP A 338 3.00 5.73 -5.92
N PHE A 339 2.03 5.88 -5.02
CA PHE A 339 2.24 6.15 -3.58
C PHE A 339 2.41 4.90 -2.73
N TYR A 340 2.43 3.71 -3.32
CA TYR A 340 2.65 2.43 -2.63
C TYR A 340 1.67 2.21 -1.46
N LEU A 341 0.38 2.48 -1.67
CA LEU A 341 -0.69 2.13 -0.74
C LEU A 341 -0.72 0.60 -0.52
N ASP A 342 -0.88 0.20 0.75
CA ASP A 342 -0.85 -1.20 1.20
C ASP A 342 -2.26 -1.80 1.19
N ASP A 343 -2.51 -2.70 0.22
CA ASP A 343 -3.82 -3.35 -0.01
C ASP A 343 -4.98 -2.33 0.03
N PRO A 344 -4.95 -1.30 -0.85
CA PRO A 344 -5.92 -0.22 -0.79
C PRO A 344 -7.27 -0.69 -1.34
N TYR A 345 -8.30 -0.69 -0.50
CA TYR A 345 -9.68 -0.97 -0.93
C TYR A 345 -10.39 0.35 -1.26
N TYR A 346 -10.83 1.08 -0.22
CA TYR A 346 -11.29 2.47 -0.35
C TYR A 346 -10.24 3.43 0.20
N VAL A 347 -10.09 4.56 -0.49
CA VAL A 347 -9.20 5.66 -0.13
C VAL A 347 -10.02 6.95 -0.04
N LEU A 348 -9.94 7.64 1.09
CA LEU A 348 -10.48 8.99 1.23
C LEU A 348 -9.43 9.98 0.73
N TYR A 349 -9.71 10.65 -0.39
CA TYR A 349 -8.84 11.66 -0.96
C TYR A 349 -9.40 13.04 -0.61
N ILE A 350 -8.67 13.82 0.19
CA ILE A 350 -9.12 15.15 0.65
C ILE A 350 -7.97 16.18 0.65
N GLU A 351 -8.23 17.34 0.08
CA GLU A 351 -7.31 18.48 0.02
C GLU A 351 -7.13 19.14 1.41
N PRO A 352 -6.05 19.92 1.63
CA PRO A 352 -5.77 20.56 2.92
C PRO A 352 -6.82 21.59 3.36
N ASP A 353 -7.65 22.10 2.45
CA ASP A 353 -8.73 23.03 2.77
C ASP A 353 -10.05 22.33 3.14
N CYS A 354 -10.05 20.99 3.23
CA CYS A 354 -11.15 20.23 3.81
C CYS A 354 -11.21 20.43 5.34
N ARG A 355 -12.35 20.91 5.85
CA ARG A 355 -12.55 21.22 7.27
C ARG A 355 -13.59 20.30 7.91
N PRO A 356 -13.29 19.62 9.02
CA PRO A 356 -14.28 18.85 9.75
C PRO A 356 -15.27 19.76 10.48
N LEU A 357 -16.55 19.37 10.49
CA LEU A 357 -17.64 20.05 11.21
C LEU A 357 -18.10 19.27 12.45
N LYS A 358 -17.75 17.98 12.50
CA LYS A 358 -18.12 17.04 13.54
C LYS A 358 -16.91 16.23 13.99
N ARG A 359 -16.94 15.81 15.24
CA ARG A 359 -16.04 14.76 15.74
C ARG A 359 -16.38 13.44 15.05
N TYR A 360 -15.41 12.55 15.04
CA TYR A 360 -15.50 11.19 14.54
C TYR A 360 -15.71 11.11 13.03
N TRP A 361 -15.23 12.11 12.29
CA TRP A 361 -15.38 12.18 10.84
C TRP A 361 -14.71 10.99 10.13
N LEU A 362 -13.51 10.56 10.55
CA LEU A 362 -12.81 9.43 9.92
C LEU A 362 -13.58 8.13 10.11
N ALA A 363 -14.09 7.95 11.33
CA ALA A 363 -14.86 6.78 11.66
C ALA A 363 -16.23 6.77 10.95
N ALA A 364 -16.83 7.93 10.71
CA ALA A 364 -18.02 8.05 9.87
C ALA A 364 -17.72 7.66 8.42
N MET A 365 -16.58 8.09 7.85
CA MET A 365 -16.16 7.72 6.50
C MET A 365 -15.91 6.22 6.36
N ASP A 366 -15.22 5.60 7.31
CA ASP A 366 -15.01 4.15 7.32
C ASP A 366 -16.35 3.40 7.41
N ALA A 367 -17.25 3.84 8.29
CA ALA A 367 -18.56 3.22 8.44
C ALA A 367 -19.36 3.17 7.14
N MET A 368 -19.36 4.27 6.37
CA MET A 368 -20.09 4.34 5.10
C MET A 368 -19.41 3.64 3.92
N THR A 369 -18.26 3.01 4.14
CA THR A 369 -17.60 2.12 3.15
C THR A 369 -17.82 0.65 3.43
N ARG A 370 -18.27 0.29 4.64
CA ARG A 370 -18.39 -1.09 5.08
C ARG A 370 -19.75 -1.70 4.75
N PRO A 371 -19.86 -3.03 4.67
CA PRO A 371 -21.14 -3.72 4.58
C PRO A 371 -22.10 -3.26 5.70
N PRO A 372 -23.42 -3.16 5.43
CA PRO A 372 -24.13 -3.59 4.22
C PRO A 372 -24.12 -2.57 3.07
N THR A 373 -23.30 -1.52 3.13
CA THR A 373 -23.20 -0.56 2.02
C THR A 373 -22.76 -1.28 0.75
N ALA A 374 -23.52 -1.11 -0.35
CA ALA A 374 -23.15 -1.65 -1.64
C ALA A 374 -21.84 -1.02 -2.16
N ASP A 375 -21.07 -1.80 -2.92
CA ASP A 375 -19.83 -1.32 -3.54
C ASP A 375 -20.06 -0.19 -4.54
N PHE A 376 -19.18 0.81 -4.49
CA PHE A 376 -19.13 1.97 -5.37
C PHE A 376 -17.70 2.24 -5.84
N TRP A 377 -17.52 3.03 -6.90
CA TRP A 377 -16.20 3.46 -7.38
C TRP A 377 -15.81 4.82 -6.81
N ILE A 378 -16.74 5.78 -6.81
CA ILE A 378 -16.54 7.10 -6.24
C ILE A 378 -17.77 7.47 -5.43
N LYS A 379 -17.55 7.95 -4.20
CA LYS A 379 -18.60 8.55 -3.38
C LYS A 379 -18.16 9.92 -2.90
N GLY A 380 -18.93 10.95 -3.26
CA GLY A 380 -18.56 12.34 -3.00
C GLY A 380 -19.76 13.26 -3.14
N SER A 381 -19.50 14.56 -3.24
CA SER A 381 -20.55 15.58 -3.23
C SER A 381 -20.59 16.41 -4.51
N LEU A 382 -21.76 16.98 -4.78
CA LEU A 382 -21.93 18.06 -5.73
C LEU A 382 -21.51 19.38 -5.11
N TYR A 383 -21.35 20.41 -5.95
CA TYR A 383 -21.35 21.78 -5.48
C TYR A 383 -22.64 22.11 -4.70
N ARG A 384 -22.49 22.70 -3.51
CA ARG A 384 -23.59 23.09 -2.59
C ARG A 384 -23.66 24.59 -2.31
N GLY A 385 -22.79 25.39 -2.93
CA GLY A 385 -22.87 26.85 -2.83
C GLY A 385 -23.90 27.46 -3.79
N THR A 386 -23.92 28.79 -3.86
CA THR A 386 -24.93 29.56 -4.63
C THR A 386 -24.36 30.29 -5.84
N SER A 387 -23.13 29.98 -6.28
CA SER A 387 -22.51 30.64 -7.43
C SER A 387 -23.31 30.36 -8.70
N ARG A 388 -23.89 31.42 -9.29
CA ARG A 388 -24.72 31.32 -10.49
C ARG A 388 -23.95 30.73 -11.67
N GLY A 389 -22.69 31.12 -11.87
CA GLY A 389 -21.86 30.60 -12.95
C GLY A 389 -21.55 29.11 -12.82
N VAL A 390 -21.53 28.57 -11.59
CA VAL A 390 -21.39 27.13 -11.36
C VAL A 390 -22.71 26.42 -11.61
N ILE A 391 -23.82 26.97 -11.09
CA ILE A 391 -25.16 26.36 -11.20
C ILE A 391 -25.64 26.29 -12.66
N GLU A 392 -25.35 27.32 -13.47
CA GLU A 392 -25.76 27.39 -14.87
C GLU A 392 -24.90 26.50 -15.79
N ASN A 393 -23.70 26.09 -15.37
CA ASN A 393 -22.85 25.18 -16.12
C ASN A 393 -23.11 23.74 -15.68
N GLU A 394 -23.65 22.91 -16.58
CA GLU A 394 -24.05 21.54 -16.23
C GLU A 394 -22.90 20.68 -15.71
N VAL A 395 -21.70 20.81 -16.29
CA VAL A 395 -20.52 20.05 -15.88
C VAL A 395 -20.10 20.46 -14.47
N TYR A 396 -20.03 21.76 -14.19
CA TYR A 396 -19.66 22.25 -12.87
C TYR A 396 -20.74 22.00 -11.80
N ALA A 397 -22.02 22.06 -12.16
CA ALA A 397 -23.10 21.84 -11.21
C ALA A 397 -23.25 20.36 -10.81
N ARG A 398 -22.94 19.42 -11.71
CA ARG A 398 -23.32 18.00 -11.57
C ARG A 398 -22.14 17.03 -11.44
N HIS A 399 -20.89 17.47 -11.59
CA HIS A 399 -19.73 16.62 -11.31
C HIS A 399 -19.65 16.26 -9.81
N LEU A 400 -19.19 15.04 -9.54
CA LEU A 400 -18.71 14.68 -8.21
C LEU A 400 -17.39 15.40 -7.98
N ASN A 401 -17.29 16.14 -6.89
CA ASN A 401 -16.05 16.80 -6.49
C ASN A 401 -14.90 15.80 -6.29
N GLY A 402 -13.68 16.26 -6.54
CA GLY A 402 -12.46 15.50 -6.34
C GLY A 402 -12.17 15.07 -4.90
N ASN A 403 -12.72 15.76 -3.90
CA ASN A 403 -12.66 15.35 -2.50
C ASN A 403 -13.75 14.30 -2.24
N ALA A 404 -13.35 13.04 -2.29
CA ALA A 404 -14.25 11.91 -2.33
C ALA A 404 -13.58 10.63 -1.80
N ILE A 405 -14.39 9.58 -1.64
CA ILE A 405 -13.90 8.23 -1.38
C ILE A 405 -13.81 7.49 -2.72
N TYR A 406 -12.64 6.92 -3.00
CA TYR A 406 -12.30 6.20 -4.23
C TYR A 406 -12.04 4.73 -3.95
N ARG A 407 -12.57 3.82 -4.77
CA ARG A 407 -12.29 2.38 -4.71
C ARG A 407 -11.08 2.01 -5.57
N VAL A 408 -9.90 2.51 -5.21
CA VAL A 408 -8.69 2.33 -6.04
C VAL A 408 -8.23 0.88 -6.16
N GLY A 409 -8.67 -0.02 -5.28
CA GLY A 409 -8.38 -1.45 -5.41
C GLY A 409 -9.30 -2.21 -6.37
N ASP A 410 -10.22 -1.53 -7.06
CA ASP A 410 -11.08 -2.17 -8.07
C ASP A 410 -10.47 -2.03 -9.47
N PRO A 411 -9.98 -3.11 -10.09
CA PRO A 411 -9.36 -3.04 -11.41
C PRO A 411 -10.34 -2.58 -12.51
N GLU A 412 -11.65 -2.85 -12.37
CA GLU A 412 -12.64 -2.35 -13.34
C GLU A 412 -12.80 -0.83 -13.26
N PHE A 413 -12.68 -0.27 -12.05
CA PHE A 413 -12.70 1.18 -11.86
C PHE A 413 -11.48 1.83 -12.51
N LEU A 414 -10.29 1.30 -12.25
CA LEU A 414 -9.05 1.82 -12.81
C LEU A 414 -9.08 1.75 -14.34
N LYS A 415 -9.45 0.59 -14.89
CA LYS A 415 -9.63 0.40 -16.34
C LYS A 415 -10.63 1.39 -16.92
N PHE A 416 -11.79 1.57 -16.29
CA PHE A 416 -12.76 2.56 -16.73
C PHE A 416 -12.15 3.97 -16.75
N HIS A 417 -11.42 4.36 -15.71
CA HIS A 417 -10.85 5.69 -15.65
C HIS A 417 -9.78 5.91 -16.74
N PHE A 418 -8.79 5.03 -16.82
CA PHE A 418 -7.62 5.23 -17.67
C PHE A 418 -7.87 4.86 -19.15
N ASP A 419 -8.70 3.86 -19.44
CA ASP A 419 -8.97 3.45 -20.84
C ASP A 419 -10.10 4.26 -21.48
N LYS A 420 -10.96 4.89 -20.68
CA LYS A 420 -12.17 5.57 -21.17
C LYS A 420 -12.19 7.06 -20.87
N VAL A 421 -12.04 7.45 -19.61
CA VAL A 421 -12.18 8.86 -19.21
C VAL A 421 -10.95 9.68 -19.61
N VAL A 422 -9.74 9.20 -19.31
CA VAL A 422 -8.49 9.90 -19.61
C VAL A 422 -8.31 10.21 -21.11
N PRO A 423 -8.52 9.26 -22.04
CA PRO A 423 -8.35 9.54 -23.48
C PRO A 423 -9.52 10.31 -24.12
N HIS A 424 -10.61 10.59 -23.39
CA HIS A 424 -11.80 11.21 -23.98
C HIS A 424 -11.57 12.69 -24.36
N PRO A 425 -11.94 13.11 -25.59
CA PRO A 425 -11.85 14.50 -26.01
C PRO A 425 -12.63 15.43 -25.08
N GLY A 426 -11.99 16.50 -24.60
CA GLY A 426 -12.54 17.38 -23.57
C GLY A 426 -11.77 17.36 -22.26
N TYR A 427 -10.75 16.50 -22.16
CA TYR A 427 -9.70 16.49 -21.13
C TYR A 427 -8.92 17.82 -21.08
N ARG A 428 -9.55 18.89 -20.56
CA ARG A 428 -8.93 20.22 -20.41
C ARG A 428 -9.43 20.97 -19.16
N SER A 429 -10.30 20.34 -18.37
CA SER A 429 -10.86 20.87 -17.12
C SER A 429 -10.27 20.16 -15.89
N GLY A 430 -10.88 20.34 -14.71
CA GLY A 430 -10.51 19.59 -13.52
C GLY A 430 -10.74 18.09 -13.72
N TYR A 431 -9.88 17.25 -13.12
CA TYR A 431 -9.95 15.78 -13.26
C TYR A 431 -11.30 15.19 -12.82
N ASP A 432 -11.98 15.86 -11.90
CA ASP A 432 -13.27 15.49 -11.37
C ASP A 432 -14.42 15.84 -12.33
N THR A 433 -14.31 16.98 -13.04
CA THR A 433 -15.25 17.38 -14.10
C THR A 433 -15.20 16.49 -15.33
N ASP A 434 -14.03 15.95 -15.69
CA ASP A 434 -13.86 15.11 -16.89
C ASP A 434 -14.68 13.82 -16.83
N ARG A 435 -14.84 13.24 -15.64
CA ARG A 435 -15.69 12.05 -15.45
C ARG A 435 -17.14 12.36 -15.77
N TYR A 436 -17.64 13.53 -15.36
CA TYR A 436 -19.00 13.96 -15.69
C TYR A 436 -19.14 14.29 -17.18
N GLN A 437 -18.14 14.94 -17.77
CA GLN A 437 -18.13 15.21 -19.21
C GLN A 437 -18.22 13.91 -20.02
N TYR A 438 -17.44 12.90 -19.66
CA TYR A 438 -17.52 11.57 -20.27
C TYR A 438 -18.93 10.97 -20.14
N PHE A 439 -19.57 11.10 -18.98
CA PHE A 439 -20.95 10.63 -18.76
C PHE A 439 -21.97 11.35 -19.63
N ALA A 440 -21.79 12.66 -19.83
CA ALA A 440 -22.68 13.46 -20.65
C ALA A 440 -22.57 13.06 -22.13
N ASP A 441 -21.35 12.77 -22.60
CA ASP A 441 -21.04 12.49 -24.00
C ASP A 441 -21.26 11.00 -24.38
N ARG A 442 -21.04 10.07 -23.45
CA ARG A 442 -21.06 8.61 -23.67
C ARG A 442 -22.16 7.91 -22.87
N ARG A 443 -23.39 8.45 -22.95
CA ARG A 443 -24.53 8.02 -22.13
C ARG A 443 -24.78 6.51 -22.16
N ASP A 444 -24.70 5.90 -23.33
CA ASP A 444 -24.95 4.46 -23.51
C ASP A 444 -23.86 3.58 -22.88
N GLU A 445 -22.60 4.03 -22.95
CA GLU A 445 -21.44 3.30 -22.40
C GLU A 445 -21.44 3.34 -20.86
N VAL A 446 -21.99 4.39 -20.24
CA VAL A 446 -21.96 4.56 -18.77
C VAL A 446 -23.16 3.97 -18.05
N LEU A 447 -24.21 3.51 -18.74
CA LEU A 447 -25.44 2.99 -18.10
C LEU A 447 -25.16 1.88 -17.08
N GLY A 448 -24.24 0.97 -17.41
CA GLY A 448 -23.89 -0.16 -16.56
C GLY A 448 -23.11 0.24 -15.30
N VAL A 449 -22.38 1.36 -15.33
CA VAL A 449 -21.47 1.76 -14.24
C VAL A 449 -21.94 3.00 -13.49
N ARG A 450 -22.95 3.71 -13.99
CA ARG A 450 -23.44 4.97 -13.39
C ARG A 450 -23.80 4.84 -11.91
N HIS A 451 -24.34 3.70 -11.51
CA HIS A 451 -24.69 3.41 -10.12
C HIS A 451 -23.48 3.29 -9.17
N LYS A 452 -22.26 3.14 -9.71
CA LYS A 452 -21.00 3.14 -8.95
C LYS A 452 -20.51 4.55 -8.59
N PHE A 453 -21.16 5.60 -9.09
CA PHE A 453 -20.84 7.00 -8.78
C PHE A 453 -21.93 7.56 -7.88
N VAL A 454 -21.64 7.64 -6.58
CA VAL A 454 -22.63 7.87 -5.53
C VAL A 454 -22.51 9.29 -4.98
N TYR A 455 -23.59 10.07 -5.14
CA TYR A 455 -23.71 11.36 -4.47
C TYR A 455 -24.01 11.16 -2.98
N SER A 456 -23.34 11.93 -2.14
CA SER A 456 -23.47 11.89 -0.69
C SER A 456 -23.22 13.27 -0.10
N ASP A 457 -23.82 13.54 1.06
CA ASP A 457 -23.63 14.78 1.80
C ASP A 457 -22.55 14.69 2.89
N PHE A 458 -21.82 13.57 2.98
CA PHE A 458 -20.78 13.37 4.01
C PHE A 458 -19.70 14.46 3.98
N ILE A 459 -19.36 14.87 2.76
CA ILE A 459 -18.56 16.04 2.44
C ILE A 459 -19.47 17.00 1.69
N GLN A 460 -19.32 18.31 1.89
CA GLN A 460 -20.00 19.29 1.05
C GLN A 460 -18.99 20.21 0.38
N ASN A 461 -19.03 20.27 -0.95
CA ASN A 461 -18.26 21.23 -1.72
C ASN A 461 -18.90 22.62 -1.62
N MET A 462 -18.28 23.48 -0.82
CA MET A 462 -18.70 24.87 -0.59
C MET A 462 -17.89 25.86 -1.47
N TRP A 463 -16.75 25.44 -2.02
CA TRP A 463 -15.87 26.23 -2.89
C TRP A 463 -15.47 27.62 -2.35
N HIS A 464 -16.17 28.69 -2.71
CA HIS A 464 -15.93 30.06 -2.20
C HIS A 464 -17.13 30.62 -1.45
N TYR A 465 -18.06 29.76 -1.05
CA TYR A 465 -19.29 30.16 -0.36
C TYR A 465 -19.06 30.31 1.15
N GLU A 466 -19.62 31.37 1.73
CA GLU A 466 -19.66 31.56 3.17
C GLU A 466 -20.81 30.80 3.81
N TYR A 467 -20.52 29.97 4.82
CA TYR A 467 -21.53 29.12 5.43
C TYR A 467 -21.57 29.26 6.96
N SER A 468 -22.77 29.17 7.54
CA SER A 468 -22.92 28.93 8.98
C SER A 468 -22.88 27.43 9.22
N ARG A 469 -21.96 26.97 10.07
CA ARG A 469 -21.86 25.54 10.40
C ARG A 469 -23.13 25.04 11.11
N ALA A 470 -23.74 25.84 11.99
CA ALA A 470 -25.02 25.49 12.61
C ALA A 470 -26.14 25.28 11.57
N GLN A 471 -26.28 26.19 10.60
CA GLN A 471 -27.30 26.07 9.54
C GLN A 471 -27.00 24.88 8.62
N LEU A 472 -25.73 24.67 8.26
CA LEU A 472 -25.32 23.57 7.39
C LEU A 472 -25.59 22.21 8.05
N LEU A 473 -25.29 22.07 9.35
CA LEU A 473 -25.56 20.84 10.10
C LEU A 473 -27.05 20.61 10.37
N ALA A 474 -27.85 21.68 10.46
CA ALA A 474 -29.30 21.56 10.56
C ALA A 474 -29.93 21.11 9.23
N ALA A 475 -29.44 21.62 8.09
CA ALA A 475 -29.92 21.26 6.76
C ALA A 475 -29.42 19.89 6.30
N SER A 476 -28.19 19.51 6.70
CA SER A 476 -27.55 18.26 6.32
C SER A 476 -26.87 17.62 7.53
N PRO A 477 -27.63 16.87 8.35
CA PRO A 477 -27.11 16.27 9.57
C PRO A 477 -26.07 15.16 9.29
N TYR A 478 -25.96 14.67 8.06
CA TYR A 478 -24.95 13.67 7.70
C TYR A 478 -23.64 14.27 7.18
N THR A 479 -23.48 15.60 7.20
CA THR A 479 -22.23 16.24 6.80
C THR A 479 -21.21 16.25 7.94
N PHE A 480 -20.03 15.73 7.64
CA PHE A 480 -18.88 15.67 8.56
C PHE A 480 -17.75 16.59 8.13
N ILE A 481 -17.61 16.87 6.83
CA ILE A 481 -16.51 17.67 6.25
C ILE A 481 -17.08 18.69 5.26
N THR A 482 -16.48 19.88 5.16
CA THR A 482 -16.67 20.77 4.00
C THR A 482 -15.39 20.85 3.20
N HIS A 483 -15.51 20.88 1.87
CA HIS A 483 -14.43 21.27 0.98
C HIS A 483 -14.57 22.75 0.61
N GLY A 484 -13.51 23.53 0.84
CA GLY A 484 -13.49 24.97 0.59
C GLY A 484 -14.50 25.76 1.45
N GLY A 485 -14.82 26.95 0.97
CA GLY A 485 -15.70 27.93 1.59
C GLY A 485 -15.08 28.61 2.81
N SER A 486 -15.83 29.52 3.41
CA SER A 486 -15.44 30.21 4.64
C SER A 486 -16.53 30.06 5.69
N PRO A 487 -16.24 29.45 6.85
CA PRO A 487 -17.21 29.43 7.95
C PRO A 487 -17.43 30.86 8.46
N LYS A 488 -18.68 31.25 8.68
CA LYS A 488 -19.03 32.49 9.37
C LYS A 488 -18.57 32.40 10.84
N PRO A 489 -18.13 33.51 11.45
CA PRO A 489 -17.90 33.55 12.91
C PRO A 489 -19.18 33.08 13.64
N GLU A 490 -19.02 32.10 14.53
CA GLU A 490 -20.12 31.55 15.36
C GLU A 490 -20.34 32.37 16.63
#